data_AF-A0A832WRZ9-F1
#
_entry.id   AF-A0A832WRZ9-F1
#
_cell.length_a   1.000
_cell.length_b   1.000
_cell.length_c   1.000
_cell.angle_alpha   90.00
_cell.angle_beta   90.00
_cell.angle_gamma   90.00
#
_symmetry.space_group_name_H-M   'P 1'
#
loop_
_entity.id
_entity.type
_entity.pdbx_description
1 polymer ?
#
loop_
_entity_poly.entity_id
_entity_poly.type
_entity_poly.pdbx_seq_one_letter_code
_entity_poly.pdbx_strand_id
1 'polypeptide(L)' 'MVAASLSSGFGVWNPLIWLLVFAIGCIIAYVVWRSGVSGFRKGTGQGRPYLSGNEEPAKGDVHIRAGNLYW' A
#
# COMPACT_ATOMS: atom_id res chain seq x y z
N MET A 1 9.19 29.29 14.72
CA MET A 1 8.29 29.76 13.65
C MET A 1 7.02 28.93 13.70
N VAL A 2 5.87 29.53 14.01
CA VAL A 2 4.57 28.86 13.84
C VAL A 2 4.24 28.95 12.35
N ALA A 3 3.93 27.82 11.70
CA ALA A 3 3.56 27.85 10.28
C ALA A 3 2.30 28.71 10.11
N ALA A 4 2.34 29.65 9.17
CA ALA A 4 1.21 30.53 8.91
C ALA A 4 0.02 29.72 8.36
N SER A 5 -1.16 29.92 8.95
CA SER A 5 -2.41 29.38 8.40
C SER A 5 -2.77 30.16 7.14
N LEU A 6 -3.01 29.45 6.04
CA LEU A 6 -3.45 30.03 4.77
C LEU A 6 -4.99 30.09 4.77
N SER A 7 -5.56 31.30 4.73
CA SER A 7 -7.01 31.47 4.54
C SER A 7 -7.31 31.65 3.05
N SER A 8 -8.25 30.86 2.52
CA SER A 8 -8.68 30.89 1.12
C SER A 8 -10.21 30.93 1.02
N GLY A 9 -10.76 31.17 -0.18
CA GLY A 9 -12.21 31.08 -0.43
C GLY A 9 -12.83 29.68 -0.17
N PHE A 10 -11.98 28.68 0.08
CA PHE A 10 -12.37 27.30 0.41
C PHE A 10 -12.06 26.94 1.88
N GLY A 11 -11.69 27.92 2.72
CA GLY A 11 -11.44 27.75 4.15
C GLY A 11 -9.98 27.93 4.56
N VAL A 12 -9.68 27.54 5.80
CA VAL A 12 -8.36 27.70 6.44
C VAL A 12 -7.54 26.43 6.26
N TRP A 13 -6.31 26.59 5.80
CA TRP A 13 -5.35 25.52 5.57
C TRP A 13 -4.12 25.70 6.46
N ASN A 14 -3.87 24.77 7.36
CA ASN A 14 -2.70 24.80 8.24
C ASN A 14 -1.85 23.55 8.01
N PRO A 15 -0.60 23.67 7.50
CA PRO A 15 0.24 22.52 7.19
C PRO A 15 0.61 21.70 8.42
N LEU A 16 0.77 22.33 9.59
CA LEU A 16 1.10 21.61 10.83
C LEU A 16 -0.07 20.75 11.31
N ILE A 17 -1.31 21.23 11.15
CA ILE A 17 -2.50 20.42 11.46
C ILE A 17 -2.57 19.20 10.53
N TRP A 18 -2.30 19.37 9.23
CA TRP A 18 -2.28 18.24 8.29
C TRP A 18 -1.19 17.22 8.61
N LEU A 19 0.01 17.67 8.99
CA LEU A 19 1.08 16.77 9.44
C LEU A 19 0.68 16.01 10.72
N LEU A 20 0.00 16.67 11.65
CA LEU A 20 -0.51 16.04 12.86
C LEU A 20 -1.57 14.97 12.53
N VAL A 21 -2.54 15.30 11.67
CA VAL A 21 -3.57 14.36 11.21
C VAL A 21 -2.94 13.16 10.51
N PHE A 22 -1.94 13.38 9.64
CA PHE A 22 -1.21 12.31 8.98
C PHE A 22 -0.47 11.43 9.98
N ALA A 23 0.23 12.01 10.95
CA ALA A 23 0.92 11.28 12.00
C ALA A 23 -0.04 10.41 12.82
N ILE A 24 -1.20 10.95 13.22
CA ILE A 24 -2.27 10.19 13.90
C ILE A 24 -2.75 9.03 13.02
N GLY A 25 -3.00 9.28 11.73
CA GLY A 25 -3.38 8.24 10.77
C GLY A 25 -2.35 7.11 10.68
N CYS A 26 -1.05 7.43 10.60
CA CYS A 26 0.02 6.44 10.63
C CYS A 26 0.05 5.64 11.94
N ILE A 27 -0.17 6.28 13.09
CA ILE A 27 -0.23 5.59 14.38
C ILE A 27 -1.41 4.60 14.42
N ILE A 28 -2.59 5.02 13.96
CA ILE A 28 -3.77 4.14 13.90
C ILE A 28 -3.51 2.97 12.95
N ALA A 29 -3.01 3.25 11.73
CA ALA A 29 -2.68 2.22 10.75
C ALA A 29 -1.65 1.23 11.29
N TYR A 30 -0.64 1.73 11.99
CA TYR A 30 0.33 0.90 12.68
C TYR A 30 -0.36 0.02 13.72
N VAL A 31 -1.12 0.57 14.67
CA VAL A 31 -1.85 -0.19 15.71
C VAL A 31 -2.73 -1.29 15.12
N VAL A 32 -3.45 -1.00 14.03
CA VAL A 32 -4.25 -2.00 13.31
C VAL A 32 -3.36 -3.09 12.72
N TRP A 33 -2.28 -2.73 12.03
CA TRP A 33 -1.34 -3.68 11.42
C TRP A 33 -0.71 -4.64 12.44
N ARG A 34 -0.25 -4.14 13.60
CA ARG A 34 0.31 -4.98 14.69
C ARG A 34 -0.72 -5.83 15.40
N SER A 35 -2.01 -5.48 15.30
CA SER A 35 -3.08 -6.32 15.85
C SER A 35 -3.45 -7.49 14.93
N GLY A 36 -2.92 -7.51 13.69
CA GLY A 36 -3.10 -8.62 12.75
C GLY A 36 -2.35 -9.89 13.15
N VAL A 37 -2.79 -11.03 12.63
CA VAL A 37 -2.15 -12.33 12.87
C VAL A 37 -0.79 -12.39 12.16
N SER A 38 0.30 -12.46 12.93
CA SER A 38 1.67 -12.58 12.40
C SER A 38 2.01 -14.03 11.99
N GLY A 39 1.12 -14.68 11.24
CA GLY A 39 1.24 -16.09 10.84
C GLY A 39 2.07 -16.33 9.57
N PHE A 40 2.62 -15.26 8.97
CA PHE A 40 3.40 -15.35 7.74
C PHE A 40 4.70 -16.12 7.96
N ARG A 41 4.89 -17.19 7.20
CA ARG A 41 6.10 -18.02 7.23
C ARG A 41 6.92 -17.78 5.97
N LYS A 42 8.03 -17.05 6.13
CA LYS A 42 8.98 -16.79 5.04
C LYS A 42 9.53 -18.11 4.48
N GLY A 43 9.64 -18.21 3.16
CA GLY A 43 10.11 -19.43 2.47
C GLY A 43 9.05 -20.52 2.30
N THR A 44 7.81 -20.30 2.75
CA THR A 44 6.68 -21.20 2.45
C THR A 44 5.90 -20.74 1.22
N GLY A 45 4.94 -21.57 0.77
CA GLY A 45 4.01 -21.22 -0.30
C GLY A 45 3.19 -19.94 -0.06
N GLN A 46 3.12 -19.44 1.19
CA GLN A 46 2.45 -18.18 1.53
C GLN A 46 3.11 -16.94 0.89
N GLY A 47 4.36 -17.05 0.43
CA GLY A 47 5.05 -15.99 -0.32
C GLY A 47 4.99 -16.17 -1.84
N ARG A 48 4.37 -17.25 -2.35
CA ARG A 48 4.22 -17.50 -3.79
C ARG A 48 2.97 -16.82 -4.34
N PRO A 49 2.96 -16.42 -5.62
CA PRO A 49 1.74 -15.96 -6.28
C PRO A 49 0.62 -16.99 -6.13
N TYR A 50 -0.61 -16.52 -5.91
CA TYR A 50 -1.76 -17.41 -5.90
C TYR A 50 -2.10 -17.82 -7.34
N LEU A 51 -1.84 -19.09 -7.66
CA LEU A 51 -2.13 -19.69 -8.98
C LEU A 51 -3.22 -20.76 -8.88
N SER A 52 -4.22 -20.55 -8.02
CA SER A 52 -5.32 -21.51 -7.80
C SER A 52 -4.85 -22.92 -7.43
N GLY A 53 -3.71 -23.03 -6.74
CA GLY A 53 -3.09 -24.31 -6.37
C GLY A 53 -2.17 -24.90 -7.43
N ASN A 54 -2.01 -24.27 -8.59
CA ASN A 54 -1.07 -24.70 -9.62
C ASN A 54 0.36 -24.30 -9.25
N GLU A 55 1.33 -25.07 -9.76
CA GLU A 55 2.73 -24.68 -9.69
C GLU A 55 3.00 -23.46 -10.56
N GLU A 56 3.97 -22.65 -10.14
CA GLU A 56 4.40 -21.50 -10.93
C GLU A 56 5.09 -21.98 -12.22
N PRO A 57 4.56 -21.64 -13.41
CA PRO A 57 5.22 -21.99 -14.65
C PRO A 57 6.58 -21.30 -14.76
N ALA A 58 7.47 -21.81 -15.61
CA ALA A 58 8.78 -21.20 -15.81
C ALA A 58 8.60 -19.72 -16.20
N LYS A 59 9.45 -18.83 -15.68
CA LYS A 59 9.29 -17.36 -15.89
C LYS A 59 9.13 -16.95 -17.37
N GLY A 60 9.69 -17.72 -18.29
CA GLY A 60 9.55 -17.50 -19.74
C GLY A 60 8.14 -17.72 -20.29
N ASP A 61 7.31 -18.51 -19.59
CA ASP A 61 5.95 -18.90 -19.99
C ASP A 61 4.87 -18.00 -19.36
N VAL A 62 5.25 -17.14 -18.40
CA VAL A 62 4.33 -16.19 -17.72
C VAL A 62 4.14 -14.89 -18.52
N HIS A 63 5.03 -14.60 -19.46
CA HIS A 63 4.93 -13.40 -20.28
C HIS A 63 3.90 -13.55 -21.41
N ILE A 64 2.78 -12.85 -21.31
CA ILE A 64 1.94 -12.57 -22.47
C ILE A 64 2.73 -11.63 -23.38
N ARG A 65 3.19 -12.14 -24.53
CA ARG A 65 3.88 -11.28 -25.52
C ARG A 65 2.91 -10.19 -25.97
N ALA A 66 3.33 -8.94 -25.88
CA ALA A 66 2.54 -7.75 -26.24
C ALA A 66 2.14 -7.66 -27.73
N GLY A 67 2.41 -8.70 -28.53
CA GLY A 67 2.14 -8.72 -29.97
C GLY A 67 0.66 -8.73 -30.34
N ASN A 68 -0.24 -8.90 -29.38
CA ASN A 68 -1.68 -9.00 -29.62
C ASN A 68 -2.51 -7.98 -28.80
N LEU A 69 -1.95 -6.83 -28.42
CA LEU A 69 -2.65 -5.79 -27.64
C LEU A 69 -3.79 -5.07 -28.40
N TYR A 70 -4.13 -5.48 -29.62
CA TYR A 70 -5.21 -4.86 -30.40
C TYR A 70 -6.49 -5.71 -30.53
N TRP A 71 -6.59 -6.84 -29.81
CA TRP A 71 -7.89 -7.48 -29.56
C TRP A 71 -8.37 -7.17 -28.14
#